data_AF-A0A966P427-F1
#
_entry.id   AF-A0A966P427-F1
#
_cell.length_a   1.000
_cell.length_b   1.000
_cell.length_c   1.000
_cell.angle_alpha   90.00
_cell.angle_beta   90.00
_cell.angle_gamma   90.00
#
_symmetry.space_group_name_H-M   'P 1'
#
loop_
_entity.id
_entity.type
_entity.pdbx_description
1 polymer ?
#
loop_
_entity_poly.entity_id
_entity_poly.type
_entity_poly.pdbx_seq_one_letter_code
_entity_poly.pdbx_strand_id
1 'polypeptide(L)'
;VIPHGGGAVPYHWGRYRGLAQELQKPLLRDHLLQNVFFDTCVYHQAGIDLLTKVIPVDNILFASEMIGAVRGIDPETGYPFDDTKRYIEATLNLTANERYKICEGNARRVYPRLDLALRAKGK
;
A
#
# COMPACT_ATOMS: atom_id res chain seq x y z
N VAL A 1 -8.16 -5.45 -4.36
CA VAL A 1 -6.95 -5.17 -3.55
C VAL A 1 -6.10 -6.42 -3.54
N ILE A 2 -4.82 -6.31 -3.85
CA ILE A 2 -3.86 -7.42 -3.78
C ILE A 2 -3.04 -7.22 -2.49
N PRO A 3 -3.07 -8.19 -1.56
CA PRO A 3 -2.44 -8.01 -0.26
C PRO A 3 -0.91 -8.14 -0.32
N HIS A 4 -0.27 -7.97 0.83
CA HIS A 4 1.18 -8.10 1.03
C HIS A 4 1.97 -7.16 0.11
N GLY A 5 1.53 -5.91 -0.03
CA GLY A 5 2.17 -4.95 -0.93
C GLY A 5 2.13 -5.34 -2.41
N GLY A 6 1.22 -6.23 -2.81
CA GLY A 6 1.21 -6.77 -4.18
C GLY A 6 2.21 -7.90 -4.41
N GLY A 7 2.68 -8.55 -3.35
CA GLY A 7 3.70 -9.59 -3.40
C GLY A 7 5.00 -9.07 -4.00
N ALA A 8 5.43 -9.63 -5.12
CA ALA A 8 6.67 -9.22 -5.78
C ALA A 8 6.48 -8.09 -6.82
N VAL A 9 5.26 -7.56 -7.01
CA VAL A 9 4.96 -6.62 -8.09
C VAL A 9 5.74 -5.31 -7.98
N PRO A 10 5.75 -4.57 -6.85
CA PRO A 10 6.53 -3.33 -6.74
C PRO A 10 8.04 -3.57 -6.89
N TYR A 11 8.54 -4.69 -6.38
CA TYR A 11 9.95 -5.06 -6.49
C TYR A 11 10.38 -5.31 -7.94
N HIS A 12 9.52 -5.94 -8.73
CA HIS A 12 9.75 -6.17 -10.15
C HIS A 12 9.01 -5.18 -11.06
N TRP A 13 8.74 -3.96 -10.59
CA TRP A 13 7.90 -3.01 -11.32
C TRP A 13 8.40 -2.71 -12.74
N GLY A 14 9.71 -2.57 -12.92
CA GLY A 14 10.33 -2.39 -14.24
C GLY A 14 10.05 -3.56 -15.19
N ARG A 15 10.07 -4.80 -14.69
CA ARG A 15 9.75 -6.00 -15.47
C ARG A 15 8.31 -5.99 -15.96
N TYR A 16 7.35 -5.67 -15.08
CA TYR A 16 5.93 -5.59 -15.47
C TYR A 16 5.65 -4.47 -16.48
N ARG A 17 6.32 -3.32 -16.33
CA ARG A 17 6.25 -2.25 -17.33
C ARG A 17 6.77 -2.69 -18.70
N GLY A 18 7.90 -3.39 -18.74
CA GLY A 18 8.45 -3.96 -19.97
C GLY A 18 7.52 -5.01 -20.60
N LEU A 19 6.98 -5.93 -19.80
CA LEU A 19 6.01 -6.92 -20.29
C LEU A 19 4.75 -6.28 -20.88
N ALA A 20 4.24 -5.20 -20.28
CA ALA A 20 3.11 -4.46 -20.84
C ALA A 20 3.44 -3.88 -22.22
N GLN A 21 4.66 -3.38 -22.43
CA GLN A 21 5.11 -2.88 -23.73
C GLN A 21 5.23 -4.00 -24.77
N GLU A 22 5.88 -5.12 -24.43
CA GLU A 22 6.01 -6.29 -25.31
C GLU A 22 4.64 -6.85 -25.73
N LEU A 23 3.67 -6.84 -24.81
CA LEU A 23 2.30 -7.27 -25.05
C LEU A 23 1.42 -6.19 -25.70
N GLN A 24 2.00 -5.07 -26.13
CA GLN A 24 1.31 -3.93 -26.75
C GLN A 24 0.11 -3.43 -25.93
N LYS A 25 0.26 -3.39 -24.61
CA LYS A 25 -0.75 -2.88 -23.68
C LYS A 25 -0.53 -1.40 -23.38
N PRO A 26 -1.57 -0.66 -22.95
CA PRO A 26 -1.40 0.68 -22.41
C PRO A 26 -0.48 0.69 -21.19
N LEU A 27 -0.02 1.87 -20.80
CA LEU A 27 0.77 2.04 -19.57
C LEU A 27 0.02 1.44 -18.38
N LEU A 28 0.75 0.80 -17.45
CA LEU A 28 0.15 0.16 -16.27
C LEU A 28 -0.72 1.13 -15.45
N ARG A 29 -0.37 2.43 -15.44
CA ARG A 29 -1.13 3.49 -14.77
C ARG A 29 -2.58 3.54 -15.26
N ASP A 30 -2.77 3.48 -16.58
CA ASP A 30 -4.08 3.60 -17.21
C ASP A 30 -4.75 2.23 -17.32
N HIS A 31 -3.96 1.19 -17.59
CA HIS A 31 -4.47 -0.16 -17.82
C HIS A 31 -4.97 -0.83 -16.54
N LEU A 32 -4.22 -0.73 -15.43
CA LEU A 32 -4.49 -1.49 -14.21
C LEU A 32 -4.72 -0.60 -12.98
N LEU A 33 -3.97 0.49 -12.83
CA LEU A 33 -3.96 1.25 -11.57
C LEU A 33 -5.20 2.14 -11.36
N GLN A 34 -6.20 2.07 -12.22
CA GLN A 34 -7.54 2.57 -11.89
C GLN A 34 -8.37 1.55 -11.08
N ASN A 35 -8.00 0.27 -11.14
CA ASN A 35 -8.79 -0.86 -10.62
C ASN A 35 -8.02 -1.75 -9.63
N VAL A 36 -6.69 -1.71 -9.65
CA VAL A 36 -5.82 -2.51 -8.79
C VAL A 36 -5.20 -1.64 -7.71
N PHE A 37 -5.20 -2.17 -6.48
CA PHE A 37 -4.69 -1.50 -5.29
C PHE A 37 -3.87 -2.49 -4.46
N PHE A 38 -2.89 -1.99 -3.71
CA PHE A 38 -2.01 -2.77 -2.84
C PHE A 38 -2.19 -2.33 -1.39
N ASP A 39 -2.12 -3.28 -0.47
CA ASP A 39 -2.07 -2.95 0.95
C ASP A 39 -0.64 -2.66 1.42
N THR A 40 -0.46 -2.34 2.70
CA THR A 40 0.85 -2.07 3.31
C THR A 40 1.33 -3.21 4.21
N CYS A 41 0.90 -4.45 3.99
CA CYS A 41 1.38 -5.62 4.75
C CYS A 41 2.80 -6.03 4.30
N VAL A 42 3.76 -5.13 4.53
CA VAL A 42 5.18 -5.26 4.18
C VAL A 42 5.99 -4.93 5.44
N TYR A 43 6.61 -5.95 6.02
CA TYR A 43 7.07 -5.95 7.42
C TYR A 43 8.51 -5.43 7.62
N HIS A 44 8.88 -4.37 6.91
CA HIS A 44 10.13 -3.63 7.15
C HIS A 44 10.13 -2.30 6.39
N GLN A 45 10.93 -1.35 6.87
CA GLN A 45 11.00 0.01 6.32
C GLN A 45 11.40 0.03 4.84
N ALA A 46 12.43 -0.72 4.45
CA ALA A 46 12.94 -0.72 3.08
C ALA A 46 11.89 -1.18 2.05
N GLY A 47 11.04 -2.13 2.41
CA GLY A 47 9.95 -2.59 1.56
C GLY A 47 8.83 -1.55 1.39
N ILE A 48 8.48 -0.84 2.48
CA ILE A 48 7.51 0.26 2.41
C ILE A 48 8.06 1.46 1.63
N ASP A 49 9.36 1.77 1.78
CA ASP A 49 10.02 2.80 0.99
C ASP A 49 10.01 2.47 -0.50
N LEU A 50 10.26 1.22 -0.87
CA LEU A 50 10.14 0.75 -2.25
C LEU A 50 8.70 0.88 -2.76
N LEU A 51 7.72 0.38 -1.99
CA LEU A 51 6.30 0.44 -2.35
C LEU A 51 5.86 1.88 -2.66
N THR A 52 6.14 2.80 -1.74
CA THR A 52 5.76 4.22 -1.85
C THR A 52 6.54 4.98 -2.93
N LYS A 53 7.71 4.49 -3.34
CA LYS A 53 8.51 5.07 -4.42
C LYS A 53 7.99 4.74 -5.81
N VAL A 54 7.46 3.52 -6.03
CA VAL A 54 7.15 3.04 -7.38
C VAL A 54 5.65 2.92 -7.67
N ILE A 55 4.83 2.80 -6.64
CA ILE A 55 3.38 2.73 -6.75
C ILE A 55 2.79 4.12 -6.43
N PRO A 56 1.84 4.63 -7.24
CA PRO A 56 1.14 5.88 -6.92
C PRO A 56 0.42 5.79 -5.58
N VAL A 57 0.43 6.88 -4.80
CA VAL A 57 -0.21 6.94 -3.48
C VAL A 57 -1.68 6.53 -3.50
N ASP A 58 -2.42 6.89 -4.56
CA ASP A 58 -3.84 6.53 -4.69
C ASP A 58 -4.08 5.01 -4.85
N ASN A 59 -3.03 4.22 -5.08
CA ASN A 59 -3.09 2.77 -5.20
C ASN A 59 -2.68 2.03 -3.93
N ILE A 60 -2.35 2.74 -2.85
CA ILE A 60 -1.86 2.16 -1.60
C ILE A 60 -2.92 2.32 -0.50
N LEU A 61 -3.24 1.25 0.21
CA LEU A 61 -4.16 1.25 1.35
C LEU A 61 -3.44 0.73 2.59
N PHE A 62 -3.61 1.41 3.72
CA PHE A 62 -3.05 0.94 4.97
C PHE A 62 -3.65 -0.41 5.39
N ALA A 63 -2.77 -1.32 5.80
CA ALA A 63 -3.07 -2.58 6.48
C ALA A 63 -1.84 -3.09 7.25
N SER A 64 -2.08 -3.92 8.27
CA SER A 64 -1.04 -4.59 9.05
C SER A 64 -1.15 -6.11 9.10
N GLU A 65 -2.36 -6.66 8.92
CA GLU A 65 -2.65 -8.08 9.16
C GLU A 65 -2.21 -8.56 10.57
N MET A 66 -2.38 -7.68 11.57
CA MET A 66 -1.91 -7.93 12.94
C MET A 66 -2.41 -9.25 13.53
N ILE A 67 -1.59 -9.89 14.36
CA ILE A 67 -1.90 -11.20 14.99
C ILE A 67 -2.05 -12.32 13.94
N GLY A 68 -1.47 -12.12 12.76
CA GLY A 68 -1.39 -13.09 11.67
C GLY A 68 -0.15 -13.97 11.74
N ALA A 69 0.56 -14.02 10.61
CA ALA A 69 1.70 -14.92 10.37
C ALA A 69 2.95 -14.57 11.19
N VAL A 70 3.30 -13.28 11.29
CA VAL A 70 4.49 -12.82 12.00
C VAL A 70 4.08 -11.96 13.19
N ARG A 71 4.18 -12.54 14.39
CA ARG A 71 3.79 -11.89 15.67
C ARG A 71 4.99 -11.45 16.50
N GLY A 72 6.19 -11.67 15.99
CA GLY A 72 7.44 -11.43 16.70
C GLY A 72 7.81 -9.96 16.74
N ILE A 73 8.68 -9.64 17.69
CA ILE A 73 9.39 -8.36 17.74
C ILE A 73 10.64 -8.49 16.88
N ASP A 74 10.87 -7.51 16.02
CA ASP A 74 12.11 -7.36 15.26
C ASP A 74 13.24 -6.95 16.21
N PRO A 75 14.30 -7.77 16.36
CA PRO A 75 15.40 -7.47 17.26
C PRO A 75 16.24 -6.26 16.81
N GLU A 76 16.19 -5.86 15.54
CA GLU A 76 16.97 -4.72 15.02
C GLU A 76 16.30 -3.38 15.37
N THR A 77 14.97 -3.36 15.48
CA THR A 77 14.18 -2.14 15.71
C THR A 77 13.51 -2.10 17.09
N GLY A 78 13.36 -3.25 17.75
CA GLY A 78 12.67 -3.38 19.03
C GLY A 78 11.14 -3.29 18.93
N TYR A 79 10.57 -3.38 17.72
CA TYR A 79 9.15 -3.22 17.45
C TYR A 79 8.53 -4.44 16.76
N PRO A 80 7.22 -4.68 16.87
CA PRO A 80 6.56 -5.76 16.13
C PRO A 80 6.73 -5.58 14.62
N PHE A 81 7.02 -6.67 13.91
CA PHE A 81 7.11 -6.67 12.44
C PHE A 81 5.82 -6.20 11.76
N ASP A 82 4.67 -6.55 12.32
CA ASP A 82 3.34 -6.22 11.82
C ASP A 82 2.84 -4.83 12.29
N ASP A 83 3.65 -4.04 13.00
CA ASP A 83 3.35 -2.64 13.34
C ASP A 83 3.62 -1.70 12.14
N THR A 84 2.94 -1.98 11.02
CA THR A 84 3.21 -1.37 9.72
C THR A 84 2.95 0.14 9.68
N LYS A 85 2.17 0.67 10.64
CA LYS A 85 1.93 2.12 10.74
C LYS A 85 3.24 2.87 10.96
N ARG A 86 4.18 2.29 11.71
CA ARG A 86 5.51 2.89 11.92
C ARG A 86 6.21 3.20 10.61
N TYR A 87 6.15 2.28 9.65
CA TYR A 87 6.84 2.45 8.38
C TYR A 87 6.20 3.53 7.50
N ILE A 88 4.87 3.67 7.56
CA ILE A 88 4.12 4.73 6.87
C ILE A 88 4.40 6.11 7.48
N GLU A 89 4.52 6.20 8.80
CA GLU A 89 4.89 7.45 9.47
C GLU A 89 6.34 7.83 9.15
N ALA A 90 7.27 6.85 9.17
CA ALA A 90 8.70 7.09 9.05
C ALA A 90 9.20 7.32 7.62
N THR A 91 8.53 6.82 6.58
CA THR A 91 8.99 7.00 5.20
C THR A 91 9.02 8.48 4.79
N LEU A 92 10.08 8.90 4.13
CA LEU A 92 10.24 10.28 3.63
C LEU A 92 9.56 10.52 2.28
N ASN A 93 9.06 9.45 1.64
CA ASN A 93 8.41 9.54 0.33
C ASN A 93 7.00 10.13 0.38
N LEU A 94 6.44 10.33 1.59
CA LEU A 94 5.05 10.77 1.78
C LEU A 94 4.98 12.11 2.51
N THR A 95 4.10 12.97 2.01
CA THR A 95 3.59 14.15 2.73
C THR A 95 2.56 13.75 3.79
N ALA A 96 2.21 14.66 4.69
CA ALA A 96 1.15 14.43 5.68
C ALA A 96 -0.21 14.10 5.02
N ASN A 97 -0.54 14.77 3.91
CA ASN A 97 -1.77 14.52 3.17
C ASN A 97 -1.77 13.14 2.49
N GLU A 98 -0.62 12.69 1.98
CA GLU A 98 -0.51 11.36 1.37
C GLU A 98 -0.57 10.24 2.43
N ARG A 99 -0.02 10.47 3.63
CA ARG A 99 -0.25 9.57 4.77
C ARG A 99 -1.73 9.47 5.11
N TYR A 100 -2.47 10.58 5.13
CA TYR A 100 -3.92 10.56 5.32
C TYR A 100 -4.64 9.76 4.22
N LYS A 101 -4.25 9.95 2.94
CA LYS A 101 -4.81 9.14 1.84
C LYS A 101 -4.60 7.65 2.07
N ILE A 102 -3.40 7.21 2.44
CA ILE A 102 -3.10 5.79 2.67
C ILE A 102 -3.86 5.25 3.88
N CYS A 103 -3.89 6.00 4.99
CA CYS A 103 -4.51 5.58 6.25
C CYS A 103 -6.04 5.59 6.23
N GLU A 104 -6.68 6.42 5.40
CA GLU A 104 -8.14 6.54 5.37
C GLU A 104 -8.70 6.85 3.97
N GLY A 105 -8.22 7.91 3.33
CA GLY A 105 -8.87 8.48 2.14
C GLY A 105 -9.05 7.49 0.99
N ASN A 106 -8.03 6.69 0.71
CA ASN A 106 -8.08 5.66 -0.33
C ASN A 106 -9.05 4.54 0.02
N ALA A 107 -9.08 4.10 1.28
CA ALA A 107 -10.00 3.06 1.73
C ALA A 107 -11.46 3.53 1.60
N ARG A 108 -11.77 4.79 1.96
CA ARG A 108 -13.12 5.36 1.77
C ARG A 108 -13.53 5.39 0.29
N ARG A 109 -12.60 5.69 -0.62
CA ARG A 109 -12.85 5.64 -2.07
C ARG A 109 -13.02 4.23 -2.61
N VAL A 110 -12.18 3.27 -2.20
CA VAL A 110 -12.19 1.88 -2.67
C VAL A 110 -13.35 1.07 -2.08
N TYR A 111 -13.81 1.44 -0.88
CA TYR A 111 -14.93 0.80 -0.20
C TYR A 111 -16.08 1.80 0.03
N PRO A 112 -16.89 2.14 -1.00
CA PRO A 112 -17.95 3.15 -0.88
C PRO A 112 -18.98 2.85 0.23
N ARG A 113 -19.24 1.57 0.52
CA ARG A 113 -20.14 1.17 1.62
C ARG A 113 -19.57 1.52 2.99
N LEU A 114 -18.24 1.45 3.16
CA LEU A 114 -17.56 1.91 4.37
C LEU A 114 -17.65 3.43 4.51
N ASP A 115 -17.39 4.17 3.43
CA ASP A 115 -17.51 5.63 3.44
C ASP A 115 -18.92 6.10 3.81
N LEU A 116 -19.96 5.52 3.19
CA LEU A 116 -21.35 5.80 3.53
C LEU A 116 -21.65 5.54 5.01
N ALA A 117 -21.15 4.43 5.56
CA ALA A 117 -21.34 4.09 6.97
C ALA A 117 -20.61 5.06 7.93
N LEU A 118 -19.44 5.58 7.54
CA LEU A 118 -18.71 6.58 8.33
C LEU A 118 -19.40 7.95 8.29
N ARG A 119 -19.85 8.40 7.12
CA ARG A 119 -20.61 9.66 6.98
C ARG A 119 -21.89 9.65 7.80
N ALA A 120 -22.61 8.52 7.80
CA ALA A 120 -23.82 8.35 8.63
C ALA A 120 -23.53 8.44 10.15
N LYS A 121 -22.28 8.23 10.57
CA LYS A 121 -21.81 8.40 11.96
C LYS A 121 -21.19 9.77 12.23
N GLY A 122 -21.23 10.71 11.28
CA GLY A 122 -20.63 12.04 11.40
C GLY A 122 -19.10 12.04 11.28
N LYS A 123 -18.53 11.07 10.57
CA LYS A 123 -17.07 10.93 10.32
C LYS A 123 -16.72 11.06 8.84
#